data_AF-A0AAV1VMG5-F1
#
_entry.id   AF-A0AAV1VMG5-F1
#
_cell.length_a   1.000
_cell.length_b   1.000
_cell.length_c   1.000
_cell.angle_alpha   90.00
_cell.angle_beta   90.00
_cell.angle_gamma   90.00
#
_symmetry.space_group_name_H-M   'P 1'
#
loop_
_entity.id
_entity.type
_entity.pdbx_description
1 polymer ?
#
loop_
_entity_poly.entity_id
_entity_poly.type
_entity_poly.pdbx_seq_one_letter_code
_entity_poly.pdbx_strand_id
1 'polypeptide(L)'
;MEVEEEGRRSPHDRGDPCAPESLFDCVKLALRGDLEHERDRRLQMADTVSKHRAEFAFAQLENERALTSLRDELRVSRGIVDRSQDEITALQTLADAHHREHKALCEMLERKGILHRKKQRNDGTA
;
A
#
# COMPACT_ATOMS: atom_id res chain seq x y z
N MET A 1 29.40 -93.61 23.82
CA MET A 1 29.88 -93.46 22.44
C MET A 1 28.87 -94.16 21.57
N GLU A 2 28.04 -93.38 20.89
CA GLU A 2 27.16 -93.66 19.72
C GLU A 2 26.13 -92.49 19.70
N VAL A 3 26.48 -91.37 19.05
CA VAL A 3 26.10 -90.95 17.66
C VAL A 3 24.58 -90.70 17.58
N GLU A 4 24.13 -89.48 17.89
CA GLU A 4 23.79 -88.36 16.98
C GLU A 4 22.54 -88.54 16.09
N GLU A 5 21.64 -87.54 16.23
CA GLU A 5 20.70 -86.93 15.26
C GLU A 5 19.66 -87.82 14.55
N GLU A 6 18.44 -87.40 14.22
CA GLU A 6 18.04 -86.10 13.68
C GLU A 6 16.50 -85.96 13.80
N GLY A 7 16.04 -85.22 14.82
CA GLY A 7 14.63 -84.88 14.96
C GLY A 7 14.27 -83.78 13.97
N ARG A 8 13.69 -84.15 12.82
CA ARG A 8 13.17 -83.20 11.82
C ARG A 8 12.08 -82.32 12.44
N ARG A 9 12.45 -81.14 12.92
CA ARG A 9 11.51 -80.04 13.18
C ARG A 9 11.12 -79.45 11.83
N SER A 10 9.84 -79.55 11.52
CA SER A 10 9.25 -78.93 10.35
C SER A 10 9.38 -77.39 10.43
N PRO A 11 9.96 -76.69 9.44
CA PRO A 11 10.12 -75.24 9.45
C PRO A 11 8.88 -74.53 8.89
N HIS A 12 7.69 -74.97 9.31
CA HIS A 12 6.41 -74.35 8.98
C HIS A 12 5.66 -74.02 10.27
N ASP A 13 6.30 -73.21 11.10
CA ASP A 13 5.61 -72.31 12.00
C ASP A 13 5.92 -70.88 11.54
N ARG A 14 5.53 -70.57 10.30
CA ARG A 14 5.32 -69.19 9.90
C ARG A 14 3.97 -68.84 10.50
N GLY A 15 4.00 -68.17 11.65
CA GLY A 15 2.82 -67.63 12.29
C GLY A 15 1.91 -66.97 11.26
N ASP A 16 0.62 -67.21 11.44
CA ASP A 16 -0.47 -66.72 10.60
C ASP A 16 -0.22 -65.30 10.09
N PRO A 17 -0.25 -65.06 8.77
CA PRO A 17 -0.31 -63.71 8.24
C PRO A 17 -1.72 -63.17 8.49
N CYS A 18 -1.84 -62.30 9.50
CA CYS A 18 -3.02 -61.48 9.79
C CYS A 18 -4.34 -62.23 9.92
N ALA A 19 -4.75 -62.53 11.15
CA ALA A 19 -6.17 -62.68 11.45
C ALA A 19 -6.89 -61.37 11.02
N PRO A 20 -8.07 -61.43 10.39
CA PRO A 20 -8.80 -60.24 9.93
C PRO A 20 -9.05 -59.19 11.02
N GLU A 21 -9.06 -59.60 12.30
CA GLU A 21 -9.12 -58.72 13.46
C GLU A 21 -7.87 -57.81 13.60
N SER A 22 -6.66 -58.31 13.29
CA SER A 22 -5.43 -57.52 13.35
C SER A 22 -5.30 -56.53 12.19
N LEU A 23 -5.87 -56.84 11.03
CA LEU A 23 -5.94 -55.90 9.89
C LEU A 23 -6.83 -54.69 10.23
N PHE A 24 -7.97 -54.94 10.87
CA PHE A 24 -8.90 -53.90 11.28
C PHE A 24 -8.26 -52.93 12.30
N ASP A 25 -7.47 -53.45 13.24
CA ASP A 25 -6.71 -52.64 14.18
C ASP A 25 -5.64 -51.79 13.49
N CYS A 26 -4.91 -52.34 12.53
CA CYS A 26 -3.95 -51.59 11.70
C CYS A 26 -4.62 -50.46 10.92
N VAL A 27 -5.78 -50.72 10.29
CA VAL A 27 -6.54 -49.72 9.54
C VAL A 27 -7.06 -48.62 10.48
N LYS A 28 -7.56 -48.96 11.67
CA LYS A 28 -7.98 -47.97 12.67
C LYS A 28 -6.83 -47.08 13.14
N LEU A 29 -5.65 -47.65 13.37
CA LEU A 29 -4.47 -46.88 13.77
C LEU A 29 -4.00 -45.95 12.66
N ALA A 30 -3.97 -46.42 11.40
CA ALA A 30 -3.64 -45.61 10.25
C ALA A 30 -4.62 -44.43 10.09
N LEU A 31 -5.94 -44.72 10.15
CA LEU A 31 -6.97 -43.70 10.02
C LEU A 31 -6.92 -42.66 11.15
N ARG A 32 -6.58 -43.09 12.38
CA ARG A 32 -6.33 -42.18 13.50
C ARG A 32 -5.16 -41.24 13.19
N GLY A 33 -4.04 -41.78 12.70
CA GLY A 33 -2.88 -40.99 12.32
C GLY A 33 -3.21 -39.96 11.23
N ASP A 34 -3.95 -40.37 10.20
CA ASP A 34 -4.36 -39.48 9.12
C ASP A 34 -5.28 -38.35 9.62
N LEU A 35 -6.22 -38.67 10.52
CA LEU A 35 -7.13 -37.68 11.12
C LEU A 35 -6.39 -36.69 12.02
N GLU A 36 -5.42 -37.16 12.80
CA GLU A 36 -4.58 -36.30 13.65
C GLU A 36 -3.71 -35.38 12.78
N HIS A 37 -3.08 -35.92 11.73
CA HIS A 37 -2.30 -35.14 10.77
C HIS A 37 -3.14 -34.07 10.07
N GLU A 38 -4.32 -34.44 9.57
CA GLU A 38 -5.22 -33.49 8.89
C GLU A 38 -5.76 -32.45 9.86
N ARG A 39 -6.06 -32.81 11.11
CA ARG A 39 -6.45 -31.84 12.15
C ARG A 39 -5.34 -30.82 12.37
N ASP A 40 -4.10 -31.28 12.56
CA ASP A 40 -2.97 -30.40 12.84
C ASP A 40 -2.65 -29.50 11.64
N ARG A 41 -2.74 -30.04 10.42
CA ARG A 41 -2.63 -29.26 9.17
C ARG A 41 -3.69 -28.17 9.10
N ARG A 42 -4.95 -28.48 9.40
CA ARG A 42 -6.05 -27.50 9.39
C ARG A 42 -5.87 -26.41 10.44
N LEU A 43 -5.39 -26.77 11.63
CA LEU A 43 -5.08 -25.79 12.68
C LEU A 43 -3.99 -24.82 12.22
N GLN A 44 -2.88 -25.34 11.67
CA GLN A 44 -1.81 -24.49 11.14
C GLN A 44 -2.29 -23.56 10.02
N MET A 45 -3.15 -24.06 9.13
CA MET A 45 -3.77 -23.25 8.07
C MET A 45 -4.68 -22.16 8.66
N ALA A 46 -5.51 -22.51 9.64
CA ALA A 46 -6.40 -21.55 10.31
C ALA A 46 -5.59 -20.44 11.00
N ASP A 47 -4.51 -20.79 11.69
CA ASP A 47 -3.61 -19.82 12.33
C ASP A 47 -2.94 -18.90 11.30
N THR A 48 -2.48 -19.46 10.18
CA THR A 48 -1.85 -18.69 9.09
C THR A 48 -2.85 -17.71 8.46
N VAL A 49 -4.07 -18.17 8.17
CA VAL A 49 -5.14 -17.31 7.62
C VAL A 49 -5.52 -16.21 8.63
N SER A 50 -5.63 -16.56 9.91
CA SER A 50 -5.92 -15.61 10.99
C SER A 50 -4.85 -14.52 11.08
N LYS A 51 -3.57 -14.91 11.01
CA LYS A 51 -2.42 -13.99 11.00
C LYS A 51 -2.47 -13.05 9.80
N HIS A 52 -2.61 -13.58 8.58
CA HIS A 52 -2.66 -12.74 7.38
C HIS A 52 -3.87 -11.81 7.35
N ARG A 53 -5.01 -12.26 7.88
CA ARG A 53 -6.19 -11.40 8.02
C ARG A 53 -5.92 -10.24 8.97
N ALA A 54 -5.25 -10.48 10.09
CA ALA A 54 -4.86 -9.42 11.02
C ALA A 54 -3.86 -8.45 10.38
N GLU A 55 -2.80 -8.96 9.75
CA GLU A 55 -1.81 -8.15 9.03
C GLU A 55 -2.46 -7.26 7.97
N PHE A 56 -3.38 -7.82 7.18
CA PHE A 56 -4.13 -7.08 6.18
C PHE A 56 -5.01 -5.98 6.81
N ALA A 57 -5.72 -6.28 7.90
CA ALA A 57 -6.54 -5.30 8.59
C ALA A 57 -5.70 -4.13 9.15
N PHE A 58 -4.51 -4.41 9.69
CA PHE A 58 -3.59 -3.36 10.14
C PHE A 58 -3.08 -2.52 8.98
N ALA A 59 -2.65 -3.15 7.89
CA ALA A 59 -2.20 -2.45 6.70
C ALA A 59 -3.30 -1.55 6.09
N GLN A 60 -4.56 -2.01 6.11
CA GLN A 60 -5.70 -1.19 5.68
C GLN A 60 -5.89 0.04 6.57
N LEU A 61 -5.84 -0.13 7.90
CA LEU A 61 -5.98 1.01 8.83
C LEU A 61 -4.85 2.02 8.68
N GLU A 62 -3.61 1.57 8.47
CA GLU A 62 -2.47 2.45 8.21
C GLU A 62 -2.65 3.22 6.88
N ASN A 63 -3.12 2.54 5.83
CA ASN A 63 -3.40 3.16 4.55
C ASN A 63 -4.49 4.23 4.67
N GLU A 64 -5.60 3.93 5.35
CA GLU A 64 -6.70 4.87 5.56
C GLU A 64 -6.26 6.12 6.35
N ARG A 65 -5.42 5.92 7.38
CA ARG A 65 -4.83 7.03 8.15
C ARG A 65 -3.92 7.89 7.28
N ALA A 66 -3.05 7.28 6.48
CA ALA A 66 -2.15 7.98 5.58
C ALA A 66 -2.92 8.77 4.51
N LEU A 67 -3.95 8.17 3.89
CA LEU A 67 -4.82 8.84 2.93
C LEU A 67 -5.57 10.02 3.55
N THR A 68 -6.06 9.85 4.78
CA THR A 68 -6.74 10.93 5.50
C THR A 68 -5.78 12.09 5.79
N SER A 69 -4.57 11.80 6.26
CA SER A 69 -3.52 12.81 6.48
C SER A 69 -3.20 13.57 5.20
N LEU A 70 -2.97 12.85 4.10
CA LEU A 70 -2.65 13.46 2.80
C LEU A 70 -3.79 14.35 2.30
N ARG A 71 -5.04 13.93 2.49
CA ARG A 71 -6.22 14.73 2.12
C ARG A 71 -6.29 16.02 2.92
N ASP A 72 -5.98 15.98 4.21
CA ASP A 72 -5.97 17.17 5.06
C ASP A 72 -4.84 18.14 4.68
N GLU A 73 -3.64 17.62 4.41
CA GLU A 73 -2.51 18.42 3.90
C GLU A 73 -2.83 19.07 2.55
N LEU A 74 -3.46 18.32 1.64
CA LEU A 74 -3.89 18.85 0.34
C LEU A 74 -4.91 19.97 0.50
N ARG A 75 -5.88 19.81 1.41
CA ARG A 75 -6.87 20.84 1.73
C ARG A 75 -6.21 22.12 2.25
N VAL A 76 -5.25 22.00 3.16
CA VAL A 76 -4.50 23.14 3.69
C VAL A 76 -3.69 23.82 2.59
N SER A 77 -2.97 23.04 1.78
CA SER A 77 -2.13 23.55 0.69
C SER A 77 -2.96 24.29 -0.35
N ARG A 78 -4.13 23.75 -0.72
CA ARG A 78 -5.06 24.43 -1.63
C ARG A 78 -5.55 25.76 -1.06
N GLY A 79 -5.92 25.79 0.23
CA GLY A 79 -6.30 27.03 0.89
C GLY A 79 -5.18 28.07 1.00
N ILE A 80 -3.90 27.66 0.98
CA ILE A 80 -2.77 28.58 0.87
C ILE A 80 -2.70 29.14 -0.55
N VAL A 81 -2.77 28.29 -1.58
CA VAL A 81 -2.73 28.70 -2.98
C VAL A 81 -3.85 29.68 -3.30
N ASP A 82 -5.08 29.40 -2.87
CA ASP A 82 -6.23 30.28 -3.12
C ASP A 82 -5.99 31.68 -2.50
N ARG A 83 -5.49 31.74 -1.25
CA ARG A 83 -5.14 33.01 -0.58
C ARG A 83 -4.03 33.77 -1.31
N SER A 84 -2.99 33.07 -1.76
CA SER A 84 -1.92 33.69 -2.53
C SER A 84 -2.43 34.22 -3.88
N GLN A 85 -3.37 33.53 -4.51
CA GLN A 85 -3.98 33.98 -5.77
C GLN A 85 -4.81 35.24 -5.58
N ASP A 86 -5.56 35.33 -4.47
CA ASP A 86 -6.30 36.55 -4.09
C ASP A 86 -5.35 37.73 -3.86
N GLU A 87 -4.24 37.51 -3.14
CA GLU A 87 -3.23 38.54 -2.89
C GLU A 87 -2.56 39.03 -4.17
N ILE A 88 -2.18 38.11 -5.08
CA ILE A 88 -1.62 38.47 -6.39
C ILE A 88 -2.60 39.33 -7.17
N THR A 89 -3.88 38.98 -7.17
CA THR A 89 -4.92 39.71 -7.90
C THR A 89 -5.13 41.12 -7.31
N ALA A 90 -5.11 41.24 -5.99
CA ALA A 90 -5.17 42.54 -5.30
C ALA A 90 -3.97 43.43 -5.65
N LEU A 91 -2.75 42.86 -5.63
CA LEU A 91 -1.52 43.58 -5.99
C LEU A 91 -1.51 44.02 -7.46
N GLN A 92 -1.98 43.18 -8.37
CA GLN A 92 -2.14 43.54 -9.79
C GLN A 92 -3.09 44.73 -9.95
N THR A 93 -4.24 44.69 -9.28
CA THR A 93 -5.22 45.77 -9.32
C THR A 93 -4.63 47.09 -8.79
N LEU A 94 -3.84 47.03 -7.70
CA LEU A 94 -3.18 48.19 -7.13
C LEU A 94 -2.08 48.74 -8.06
N ALA A 95 -1.27 47.87 -8.64
CA ALA A 95 -0.22 48.24 -9.59
C ALA A 95 -0.82 48.94 -10.83
N ASP A 96 -1.94 48.42 -11.35
CA ASP A 96 -2.65 49.03 -12.48
C ASP A 96 -3.22 50.40 -12.12
N ALA A 97 -3.78 50.57 -10.92
CA ALA A 97 -4.27 51.86 -10.45
C ALA A 97 -3.13 52.88 -10.37
N HIS A 98 -2.01 52.50 -9.75
CA HIS A 98 -0.82 53.35 -9.65
C HIS A 98 -0.24 53.68 -11.03
N HIS A 99 -0.21 52.73 -11.96
CA HIS A 99 0.23 52.98 -13.32
C HIS A 99 -0.65 54.02 -14.04
N ARG A 100 -1.98 53.92 -13.88
CA ARG A 100 -2.93 54.91 -14.44
C ARG A 100 -2.72 56.30 -13.85
N GLU A 101 -2.54 56.40 -12.53
CA GLU A 101 -2.27 57.67 -11.84
C GLU A 101 -0.95 58.30 -12.31
N HIS A 102 0.12 57.50 -12.34
CA HIS A 102 1.43 57.95 -12.82
C HIS A 102 1.34 58.45 -14.26
N LYS A 103 0.66 57.70 -15.15
CA LYS A 103 0.43 58.11 -16.53
C LYS A 103 -0.33 59.45 -16.61
N ALA A 104 -1.40 59.61 -15.84
CA ALA A 104 -2.18 60.84 -15.82
C ALA A 104 -1.35 62.04 -15.34
N LEU A 105 -0.51 61.85 -14.32
CA LEU A 105 0.40 62.88 -13.83
C LEU A 105 1.43 63.27 -14.89
N CYS A 106 2.07 62.30 -15.55
CA CYS A 106 2.99 62.56 -16.65
C CYS A 106 2.33 63.38 -17.77
N GLU A 107 1.14 62.97 -18.21
CA GLU A 107 0.39 63.70 -19.24
C GLU A 107 0.08 65.16 -18.83
N MET A 108 -0.29 65.39 -17.57
CA MET A 108 -0.52 66.75 -17.08
C MET A 108 0.76 67.60 -17.09
N LEU A 109 1.89 67.02 -16.67
CA LEU A 109 3.17 67.73 -16.63
C LEU A 109 3.70 68.03 -18.04
N GLU A 110 3.50 67.12 -19.00
CA GLU A 110 3.79 67.37 -20.42
C GLU A 110 2.94 68.51 -20.98
N ARG A 111 1.63 68.54 -20.70
CA ARG A 111 0.73 69.62 -21.15
C ARG A 111 1.10 70.98 -20.57
N LYS A 112 1.61 71.01 -19.34
CA LYS A 112 2.13 72.23 -18.70
C LYS A 112 3.52 72.65 -19.20
N GLY A 113 4.14 71.87 -20.09
CA GLY A 113 5.49 72.13 -20.60
C GLY A 113 6.60 71.86 -19.60
N ILE A 114 6.30 71.23 -18.46
CA ILE A 114 7.26 70.92 -17.41
C ILE A 114 8.12 69.71 -17.83
N LEU A 115 7.50 68.71 -18.45
CA LEU A 115 8.18 67.57 -19.05
C LEU A 115 8.17 67.67 -20.57
N HIS A 116 9.29 67.31 -21.19
CA HIS A 116 9.38 67.23 -22.65
C HIS A 116 8.91 65.84 -23.10
N ARG A 117 7.92 65.79 -23.99
CA ARG A 117 7.42 64.53 -24.55
C ARG A 117 8.54 63.83 -25.32
N LYS A 118 9.04 62.70 -24.82
CA LYS A 118 9.95 61.85 -25.59
C LYS A 118 9.20 61.32 -26.82
N LYS A 119 9.63 61.70 -28.03
CA LYS A 119 9.17 61.06 -29.27
C LYS A 119 9.53 59.58 -29.21
N GLN A 120 8.53 58.69 -29.24
CA GLN A 120 8.79 57.28 -29.56
C GLN A 120 9.29 57.22 -31.01
N ARG A 121 10.55 56.83 -31.19
CA ARG A 121 11.04 56.37 -32.49
C ARG A 121 10.43 54.98 -32.70
N ASN A 122 9.42 54.89 -33.55
CA ASN A 122 9.00 53.63 -34.12
C ASN A 122 9.99 53.28 -35.23
N ASP A 123 11.14 52.75 -34.86
CA ASP A 123 12.04 52.12 -35.83
C ASP A 123 11.48 50.71 -36.11
N GLY A 124 10.39 50.68 -36.88
CA GLY A 124 9.94 49.49 -37.56
C GLY A 124 11.02 49.10 -38.56
N THR A 125 11.75 48.04 -38.25
CA THR A 125 12.65 47.40 -39.22
C THR A 125 12.01 46.09 -39.62
N ALA A 126 11.65 46.03 -40.90
CA ALA A 126 11.12 44.87 -41.61
C ALA A 126 12.19 43.78 -41.79
#